data_AF-A0A8C6YUY0-F1
#
_entry.id   AF-A0A8C6YUY0-F1
#
_cell.length_a   1.000
_cell.length_b   1.000
_cell.length_c   1.000
_cell.angle_alpha   90.00
_cell.angle_beta   90.00
_cell.angle_gamma   90.00
#
_symmetry.space_group_name_H-M   'P 1'
#
loop_
_entity.id
_entity.type
_entity.pdbx_description
1 polymer ?
#
loop_
_entity_poly.entity_id
_entity_poly.type
_entity_poly.pdbx_seq_one_letter_code
_entity_poly.pdbx_strand_id
1 'polypeptide(L)'
;MAEVLEFRVPAASAQTLLLWGLEAAPGLEHSLFSAFSQFGPLYSVRVHRNAAVAGPGCYAVLKFYSCRDARRAQRVCNGQRLFQKSPLKVCVCTKQRAIQMPVLALNSNKCQELANHYLGFNGWSSRIITLQNVSGFDDENEEMGKTLQKQSLKYVCVVEVTIPRHGVCSRGVGLAEANIENGEDPLEFVTATRRVQKLAVGKALSSAFQKILLVVLDNGKVAVEYNCTQEEPTDSLTEEELKGLIQVNELSLDQIDFEEEEVLSDLSFDDNLLQQEALSN
;
A
#
# COMPACT_ATOMS: atom_id res chain seq x y z
N MET A 1 2.63 -0.88 -28.14
CA MET A 1 3.63 -0.88 -27.06
C MET A 1 2.98 -1.49 -25.82
N ALA A 2 3.76 -2.14 -24.96
CA ALA A 2 3.29 -2.77 -23.73
C ALA A 2 4.11 -2.20 -22.55
N GLU A 3 3.46 -1.97 -21.42
CA GLU A 3 4.09 -1.56 -20.16
C GLU A 3 3.79 -2.62 -19.11
N VAL A 4 4.80 -3.01 -18.35
CA VAL A 4 4.65 -3.91 -17.20
C VAL A 4 4.52 -3.07 -15.95
N LEU A 5 3.46 -3.32 -15.18
CA LEU A 5 3.22 -2.69 -13.88
C LEU A 5 3.34 -3.74 -12.79
N GLU A 6 3.97 -3.32 -11.70
CA GLU A 6 4.15 -4.13 -10.50
C GLU A 6 3.33 -3.51 -9.36
N PHE A 7 2.86 -4.36 -8.43
CA PHE A 7 2.22 -3.91 -7.19
C PHE A 7 3.27 -3.45 -6.16
N ARG A 8 4.06 -2.44 -6.54
CA ARG A 8 5.17 -1.89 -5.75
C ARG A 8 5.11 -0.37 -5.76
N VAL A 9 5.75 0.25 -4.77
CA VAL A 9 5.86 1.72 -4.73
C VAL A 9 6.65 2.18 -5.95
N PRO A 10 6.10 3.11 -6.78
CA PRO A 10 6.78 3.48 -8.02
C PRO A 10 8.13 4.15 -7.73
N ALA A 11 9.27 3.57 -8.09
CA ALA A 11 10.57 4.18 -7.78
C ALA A 11 11.09 5.08 -8.91
N ALA A 12 10.53 4.95 -10.12
CA ALA A 12 11.08 5.59 -11.30
C ALA A 12 10.73 7.08 -11.38
N SER A 13 11.72 7.89 -11.76
CA SER A 13 11.51 9.32 -11.99
C SER A 13 10.53 9.58 -13.14
N ALA A 14 10.46 8.66 -14.13
CA ALA A 14 9.54 8.73 -15.26
C ALA A 14 8.05 8.63 -14.89
N GLN A 15 7.72 8.10 -13.70
CA GLN A 15 6.36 8.03 -13.15
C GLN A 15 5.96 9.30 -12.38
N THR A 16 6.91 10.19 -12.11
CA THR A 16 6.71 11.37 -11.25
C THR A 16 6.62 12.65 -12.08
N LEU A 17 5.56 13.43 -11.86
CA LEU A 17 5.34 14.74 -12.45
C LEU A 17 5.55 15.85 -11.41
N LEU A 18 6.25 16.90 -11.82
CA LEU A 18 6.38 18.15 -11.08
C LEU A 18 5.49 19.21 -11.73
N LEU A 19 4.64 19.82 -10.91
CA LEU A 19 3.70 20.83 -11.33
C LEU A 19 4.05 22.16 -10.67
N TRP A 20 4.13 23.21 -11.48
CA TRP A 20 4.39 24.57 -11.00
C TRP A 20 3.33 25.54 -11.51
N GLY A 21 3.35 26.73 -10.88
CA GLY A 21 2.41 27.80 -11.16
C GLY A 21 1.08 27.58 -10.47
N LEU A 22 1.03 26.77 -9.40
CA LEU A 22 -0.20 26.51 -8.67
C LEU A 22 -0.53 27.67 -7.74
N GLU A 23 -1.78 28.12 -7.80
CA GLU A 23 -2.35 29.08 -6.85
C GLU A 23 -2.77 28.35 -5.57
N ALA A 24 -2.41 28.90 -4.41
CA ALA A 24 -2.75 28.28 -3.13
C ALA A 24 -4.26 28.39 -2.88
N ALA A 25 -4.96 27.26 -2.97
CA ALA A 25 -6.40 27.19 -2.74
C ALA A 25 -6.74 25.98 -1.83
N PRO A 26 -7.78 26.09 -0.98
CA PRO A 26 -8.28 24.94 -0.23
C PRO A 26 -8.78 23.87 -1.21
N GLY A 27 -8.45 22.60 -0.95
CA GLY A 27 -8.87 21.47 -1.81
C GLY A 27 -8.08 21.32 -3.11
N LEU A 28 -6.92 21.98 -3.25
CA LEU A 28 -6.07 21.86 -4.43
C LEU A 28 -5.61 20.42 -4.68
N GLU A 29 -5.27 19.67 -3.64
CA GLU A 29 -4.88 18.25 -3.75
C GLU A 29 -5.99 17.39 -4.36
N HIS A 30 -7.23 17.57 -3.89
CA HIS A 30 -8.38 16.86 -4.44
C HIS A 30 -8.67 17.25 -5.90
N SER A 31 -8.55 18.54 -6.22
CA SER A 31 -8.73 19.04 -7.59
C SER A 31 -7.67 18.46 -8.53
N LEU A 32 -6.42 18.40 -8.09
CA LEU A 32 -5.32 17.76 -8.81
C LEU A 32 -5.57 16.26 -8.97
N PHE A 33 -5.96 15.56 -7.91
CA PHE A 33 -6.27 14.14 -7.98
C PHE A 33 -7.39 13.86 -9.00
N SER A 34 -8.49 14.62 -8.95
CA SER A 34 -9.62 14.46 -9.87
C SER A 34 -9.25 14.76 -11.33
N ALA A 35 -8.46 15.80 -11.58
CA ALA A 35 -8.03 16.14 -12.94
C ALA A 35 -7.05 15.12 -13.52
N PHE A 36 -6.12 14.61 -12.70
CA PHE A 36 -5.05 13.73 -13.17
C PHE A 36 -5.41 12.24 -13.16
N SER A 37 -6.38 11.81 -12.34
CA SER A 37 -6.86 10.42 -12.30
C SER A 37 -7.54 9.98 -13.61
N GLN A 38 -8.02 10.94 -14.41
CA GLN A 38 -8.55 10.67 -15.76
C GLN A 38 -7.49 10.09 -16.70
N PHE A 39 -6.22 10.37 -16.44
CA PHE A 39 -5.11 9.79 -17.21
C PHE A 39 -4.68 8.43 -16.69
N GLY A 40 -5.13 7.97 -15.54
CA GLY A 40 -4.70 6.69 -14.98
C GLY A 40 -4.54 6.75 -13.45
N PRO A 41 -4.27 5.60 -12.82
CA PRO A 41 -4.21 5.51 -11.38
C PRO A 41 -2.98 6.26 -10.84
N LEU A 42 -3.24 7.10 -9.84
CA LEU A 42 -2.24 7.87 -9.11
C LEU A 42 -1.84 7.10 -7.85
N TYR A 43 -0.54 6.97 -7.60
CA TYR A 43 -0.01 6.49 -6.32
C TYR A 43 -0.10 7.58 -5.25
N SER A 44 0.32 8.80 -5.56
CA SER A 44 0.30 9.91 -4.60
C SER A 44 0.17 11.27 -5.27
N VAL A 45 -0.51 12.19 -4.59
CA VAL A 45 -0.56 13.62 -4.90
C VAL A 45 -0.10 14.37 -3.66
N ARG A 46 1.00 15.13 -3.75
CA ARG A 46 1.53 15.92 -2.63
C ARG A 46 1.67 17.37 -3.06
N VAL A 47 1.01 18.29 -2.35
CA VAL A 47 1.14 19.74 -2.61
C VAL A 47 2.04 20.36 -1.55
N HIS A 48 3.01 21.16 -2.02
CA HIS A 48 3.95 21.86 -1.19
C HIS A 48 3.87 23.36 -1.46
N ARG A 49 3.95 24.15 -0.38
CA ARG A 49 4.09 25.61 -0.51
C ARG A 49 5.52 25.94 -0.93
N ASN A 50 5.66 26.95 -1.78
CA ASN A 50 6.98 27.47 -2.11
C ASN A 50 7.66 28.00 -0.84
N ALA A 51 8.98 27.84 -0.76
CA ALA A 51 9.76 28.51 0.27
C ALA A 51 9.56 30.03 0.17
N ALA A 52 9.60 30.73 1.30
CA ALA A 52 9.34 32.18 1.37
C ALA A 52 10.20 33.02 0.40
N VAL A 53 11.38 32.50 0.01
CA VAL A 53 12.34 33.15 -0.90
C VAL A 53 11.94 33.05 -2.39
N ALA A 54 11.09 32.10 -2.77
CA ALA A 54 10.74 31.79 -4.17
C ALA A 54 9.44 32.46 -4.67
N GLY A 55 8.87 33.38 -3.88
CA GLY A 55 7.62 34.08 -4.18
C GLY A 55 6.36 33.28 -3.81
N PRO A 56 5.17 33.93 -3.82
CA PRO A 56 3.91 33.29 -3.47
C PRO A 56 3.55 32.22 -4.50
N GLY A 57 3.19 31.02 -4.03
CA GLY A 57 2.75 29.93 -4.88
C GLY A 57 2.94 28.57 -4.24
N CYS A 58 2.44 27.55 -4.93
CA CYS A 58 2.63 26.15 -4.58
C CYS A 58 3.23 25.38 -5.76
N TYR A 59 3.85 24.25 -5.45
CA TYR A 59 4.19 23.22 -6.41
C TYR A 59 3.61 21.90 -5.95
N ALA A 60 3.35 20.99 -6.89
CA ALA A 60 2.85 19.67 -6.56
C ALA A 60 3.74 18.59 -7.16
N VAL A 61 3.85 17.48 -6.45
CA VAL A 61 4.49 16.26 -6.90
C VAL A 61 3.39 15.21 -7.06
N LEU A 62 3.14 14.82 -8.31
CA LEU A 62 2.19 13.77 -8.65
C LEU A 62 2.96 12.53 -9.07
N LYS A 63 2.48 11.37 -8.65
CA LYS A 63 3.15 10.10 -8.92
C LYS A 63 2.14 9.09 -9.45
N PHE A 64 2.37 8.61 -10.65
CA PHE A 64 1.55 7.58 -11.29
C PHE A 64 2.13 6.19 -11.05
N TYR A 65 1.30 5.16 -11.19
CA TYR A 65 1.82 3.79 -11.32
C TYR A 65 2.43 3.55 -12.71
N SER A 66 1.88 4.16 -13.76
CA SER A 66 2.32 4.01 -15.14
C SER A 66 3.16 5.21 -15.62
N CYS A 67 4.33 4.92 -16.21
CA CYS A 67 5.14 5.91 -16.92
C CYS A 67 4.40 6.45 -18.15
N ARG A 68 3.64 5.59 -18.84
CA ARG A 68 2.86 5.96 -20.02
C ARG A 68 1.79 6.99 -19.65
N ASP A 69 1.07 6.77 -18.56
CA ASP A 69 0.00 7.65 -18.09
C ASP A 69 0.56 8.99 -17.61
N ALA A 70 1.69 8.98 -16.87
CA ALA A 70 2.40 10.20 -16.51
C ALA A 70 2.81 11.04 -17.73
N ARG A 71 3.36 10.40 -18.78
CA ARG A 71 3.73 11.07 -20.03
C ARG A 71 2.50 11.61 -20.78
N ARG A 72 1.40 10.87 -20.80
CA ARG A 72 0.14 11.31 -21.41
C ARG A 72 -0.41 12.55 -20.70
N ALA A 73 -0.49 12.50 -19.36
CA ALA A 73 -0.91 13.62 -18.54
C ALA A 73 -0.01 14.85 -18.74
N GLN A 74 1.30 14.66 -18.78
CA GLN A 74 2.24 15.76 -19.01
C GLN A 74 2.03 16.45 -20.37
N ARG A 75 1.87 15.69 -21.46
CA ARG A 75 1.65 16.27 -22.80
C ARG A 75 0.34 17.04 -22.90
N VAL A 76 -0.71 16.56 -22.25
CA VAL A 76 -2.05 17.17 -22.32
C VAL A 76 -2.14 18.38 -21.39
N CYS A 77 -1.61 18.30 -20.17
CA CYS A 77 -1.81 19.32 -19.14
C CYS A 77 -0.76 20.44 -19.16
N ASN A 78 0.42 20.23 -19.78
CA ASN A 78 1.46 21.25 -19.81
C ASN A 78 1.00 22.47 -20.64
N GLY A 79 1.04 23.66 -20.03
CA GLY A 79 0.58 24.90 -20.61
C GLY A 79 -0.94 25.12 -20.54
N GLN A 80 -1.71 24.15 -20.03
CA GLN A 80 -3.17 24.26 -19.92
C GLN A 80 -3.62 24.95 -18.63
N ARG A 81 -4.83 25.51 -18.68
CA ARG A 81 -5.54 26.09 -17.54
C ARG A 81 -6.59 25.09 -17.07
N LEU A 82 -6.23 24.18 -16.16
CA LEU A 82 -7.15 23.12 -15.71
C LEU A 82 -8.21 23.66 -14.74
N PHE A 83 -7.78 24.32 -13.66
CA PHE A 83 -8.65 24.80 -12.57
C PHE A 83 -8.34 26.23 -12.15
N GLN A 84 -7.31 26.84 -12.73
CA GLN A 84 -6.80 28.16 -12.37
C GLN A 84 -6.66 29.05 -13.61
N LYS A 85 -6.58 30.37 -13.40
CA LYS A 85 -6.48 31.35 -14.49
C LYS A 85 -5.11 31.34 -15.14
N SER A 86 -4.07 30.99 -14.39
CA SER A 86 -2.68 30.87 -14.85
C SER A 86 -2.40 29.48 -15.46
N PRO A 87 -1.63 29.39 -16.56
CA PRO A 87 -1.30 28.10 -17.17
C PRO A 87 -0.36 27.28 -16.29
N LEU A 88 -0.64 25.98 -16.17
CA LEU A 88 0.19 25.04 -15.43
C LEU A 88 1.46 24.69 -16.20
N LYS A 89 2.57 24.54 -15.49
CA LYS A 89 3.79 23.93 -16.05
C LYS A 89 3.91 22.52 -15.49
N VAL A 90 3.90 21.52 -16.37
CA VAL A 90 3.99 20.11 -15.99
C VAL A 90 5.23 19.50 -16.64
N CYS A 91 6.15 19.01 -15.81
CA CYS A 91 7.35 18.33 -16.27
C CYS A 91 7.49 16.95 -15.63
N VAL A 92 7.95 15.98 -16.42
CA VAL A 92 8.37 14.69 -15.89
C VAL A 92 9.69 14.87 -15.14
N CYS A 93 9.80 14.27 -13.96
CA CYS A 93 11.04 14.32 -13.20
C CYS A 93 12.13 13.53 -13.93
N THR A 94 13.25 14.18 -14.25
CA THR A 94 14.41 13.52 -14.88
C THR A 94 15.48 13.13 -13.86
N LYS A 95 15.40 13.67 -12.64
CA LYS A 95 16.35 13.37 -11.57
C LYS A 95 16.06 11.98 -11.02
N GLN A 96 16.94 11.03 -11.30
CA GLN A 96 17.01 9.78 -10.55
C GLN A 96 17.54 10.13 -9.15
N ARG A 97 16.83 9.74 -8.09
CA ARG A 97 17.46 9.73 -6.76
C ARG A 97 18.59 8.70 -6.84
N ALA A 98 19.82 9.11 -6.58
CA ALA A 98 21.00 8.23 -6.56
C ALA A 98 20.98 7.22 -5.39
N ILE A 99 19.94 7.27 -4.56
CA ILE A 99 19.69 6.35 -3.46
C ILE A 99 18.78 5.26 -4.01
N GLN A 100 19.33 4.06 -4.19
CA GLN A 100 18.56 2.85 -4.41
C GLN A 100 17.73 2.61 -3.15
N MET A 101 16.52 3.16 -3.10
CA MET A 101 15.57 2.81 -2.07
C MET A 101 15.16 1.34 -2.30
N PRO A 102 15.07 0.53 -1.24
CA PRO A 102 14.58 -0.83 -1.37
C PRO A 102 13.19 -0.81 -2.01
N VAL A 103 12.92 -1.81 -2.85
CA VAL A 103 11.65 -1.89 -3.57
C VAL A 103 10.55 -2.23 -2.58
N LEU A 104 9.86 -1.20 -2.08
CA LEU A 104 8.83 -1.36 -1.06
C LEU A 104 7.55 -1.94 -1.67
N ALA A 105 7.00 -2.92 -0.97
CA ALA A 105 5.70 -3.48 -1.30
C ALA A 105 4.62 -2.40 -1.21
N LEU A 106 3.64 -2.46 -2.11
CA LEU A 106 2.53 -1.53 -2.09
C LEU A 106 1.56 -1.89 -0.94
N ASN A 107 0.97 -0.88 -0.29
CA ASN A 107 0.01 -1.13 0.78
C ASN A 107 -1.25 -1.85 0.25
N SER A 108 -1.97 -2.54 1.13
CA SER A 108 -3.09 -3.41 0.73
C SER A 108 -4.22 -2.62 0.04
N ASN A 109 -4.52 -1.41 0.49
CA ASN A 109 -5.56 -0.56 -0.11
C ASN A 109 -5.18 -0.12 -1.53
N LYS A 110 -3.93 0.29 -1.73
CA LYS A 110 -3.37 0.67 -3.02
C LYS A 110 -3.28 -0.51 -3.98
N CYS A 111 -2.97 -1.71 -3.48
CA CYS A 111 -3.08 -2.92 -4.29
C CYS A 111 -4.51 -3.14 -4.80
N GLN A 112 -5.50 -2.99 -3.92
CA GLN A 112 -6.92 -3.14 -4.29
C GLN A 112 -7.37 -2.07 -5.29
N GLU A 113 -7.01 -0.79 -5.08
CA GLU A 113 -7.30 0.30 -6.02
C GLU A 113 -6.73 0.00 -7.41
N LEU A 114 -5.47 -0.44 -7.47
CA LEU A 114 -4.78 -0.76 -8.72
C LEU A 114 -5.40 -1.98 -9.42
N ALA A 115 -5.69 -3.03 -8.66
CA ALA A 115 -6.35 -4.23 -9.17
C ALA A 115 -7.77 -3.91 -9.68
N ASN A 116 -8.54 -3.11 -8.95
CA ASN A 116 -9.86 -2.67 -9.37
C ASN A 116 -9.83 -1.83 -10.66
N HIS A 117 -8.80 -0.99 -10.83
CA HIS A 117 -8.64 -0.19 -12.04
C HIS A 117 -8.37 -1.05 -13.28
N TYR A 118 -7.46 -2.03 -13.18
CA TYR A 118 -7.01 -2.80 -14.35
C TYR A 118 -7.79 -4.10 -14.60
N LEU A 119 -8.19 -4.80 -13.54
CA LEU A 119 -8.89 -6.08 -13.62
C LEU A 119 -10.41 -5.92 -13.48
N GLY A 120 -10.85 -4.78 -12.92
CA GLY A 120 -12.22 -4.53 -12.51
C GLY A 120 -12.52 -5.16 -11.15
N PHE A 121 -13.54 -4.64 -10.47
CA PHE A 121 -13.98 -5.13 -9.16
C PHE A 121 -14.30 -6.64 -9.12
N ASN A 122 -14.86 -7.18 -10.21
CA ASN A 122 -15.15 -8.62 -10.36
C ASN A 122 -14.01 -9.39 -11.08
N GLY A 123 -12.85 -8.78 -11.28
CA GLY A 123 -11.71 -9.38 -11.97
C GLY A 123 -10.82 -10.23 -11.08
N TRP A 124 -10.88 -10.02 -9.77
CA TRP A 124 -10.05 -10.66 -8.79
C TRP A 124 -10.84 -10.89 -7.49
N SER A 125 -10.35 -11.77 -6.64
CA SER A 125 -10.88 -11.98 -5.29
C SER A 125 -9.74 -12.31 -4.33
N SER A 126 -9.99 -12.13 -3.03
CA SER A 126 -9.06 -12.55 -1.98
C SER A 126 -9.79 -13.37 -0.92
N ARG A 127 -9.09 -14.37 -0.36
CA ARG A 127 -9.58 -15.21 0.73
C ARG A 127 -8.50 -15.38 1.79
N ILE A 128 -8.88 -15.21 3.05
CA ILE A 128 -8.01 -15.55 4.19
C ILE A 128 -8.03 -17.08 4.33
N ILE A 129 -6.86 -17.72 4.23
CA ILE A 129 -6.70 -19.16 4.45
C ILE A 129 -6.49 -19.42 5.95
N THR A 130 -5.61 -18.65 6.58
CA THR A 130 -5.32 -18.74 8.02
C THR A 130 -5.11 -17.36 8.63
N LEU A 131 -5.52 -17.23 9.89
CA LEU A 131 -5.20 -16.12 10.76
C LEU A 131 -4.99 -16.71 12.15
N GLN A 132 -3.75 -16.67 12.65
CA GLN A 132 -3.37 -17.35 13.89
C GLN A 132 -2.65 -16.38 14.81
N ASN A 133 -2.98 -16.47 16.10
CA ASN A 133 -2.23 -15.80 17.16
C ASN A 133 -0.97 -16.63 17.45
N VAL A 134 0.19 -15.99 17.38
CA VAL A 134 1.50 -16.57 17.69
C VAL A 134 2.20 -15.79 18.81
N SER A 135 1.44 -15.07 19.65
CA SER A 135 1.93 -14.50 20.90
C SER A 135 2.40 -15.60 21.85
N GLY A 136 3.62 -15.51 22.41
CA GLY A 136 4.14 -16.44 23.41
C GLY A 136 5.11 -17.52 22.91
N PHE A 137 5.56 -17.44 21.66
CA PHE A 137 6.64 -18.29 21.14
C PHE A 137 8.05 -17.67 21.30
N ASP A 138 8.19 -16.57 22.04
CA ASP A 138 9.48 -15.87 22.25
C ASP A 138 10.27 -16.38 23.48
N ASP A 139 9.72 -17.33 24.26
CA ASP A 139 10.10 -17.58 25.66
C ASP A 139 11.19 -18.66 25.90
N GLU A 140 12.04 -19.00 24.92
CA GLU A 140 13.15 -19.94 25.17
C GLU A 140 14.52 -19.27 25.41
N ASN A 141 14.65 -17.93 25.35
CA ASN A 141 15.98 -17.28 25.39
C ASN A 141 16.21 -16.17 26.43
N GLU A 142 15.27 -15.85 27.31
CA GLU A 142 15.50 -14.90 28.42
C GLU A 142 15.34 -15.57 29.79
N GLU A 143 16.32 -16.40 30.13
CA GLU A 143 16.63 -16.72 31.52
C GLU A 143 17.18 -15.44 32.18
N MET A 144 16.53 -15.00 33.26
CA MET A 144 17.04 -14.05 34.27
C MET A 144 16.70 -12.56 34.10
N GLY A 145 15.54 -12.14 34.61
CA GLY A 145 15.34 -10.77 35.11
C GLY A 145 13.90 -10.30 35.06
N LYS A 146 13.38 -9.84 36.21
CA LYS A 146 12.05 -9.23 36.31
C LYS A 146 12.05 -7.87 35.62
N THR A 147 11.76 -7.84 34.32
CA THR A 147 11.37 -6.63 33.59
C THR A 147 9.88 -6.70 33.29
N LEU A 148 9.17 -5.58 33.40
CA LEU A 148 7.71 -5.47 33.29
C LEU A 148 7.16 -6.32 32.14
N GLN A 149 6.12 -7.13 32.41
CA GLN A 149 5.46 -8.01 31.44
C GLN A 149 4.82 -7.20 30.31
N LYS A 150 5.62 -6.80 29.33
CA LYS A 150 5.17 -6.21 28.08
C LYS A 150 4.61 -7.35 27.24
N GLN A 151 3.29 -7.50 27.22
CA GLN A 151 2.65 -8.52 26.39
C GLN A 151 2.77 -8.11 24.92
N SER A 152 3.49 -8.90 24.13
CA SER A 152 3.55 -8.73 22.67
C SER A 152 2.43 -9.57 22.02
N LEU A 153 1.55 -8.90 21.28
CA LEU A 153 0.58 -9.58 20.42
C LEU A 153 1.21 -9.79 19.06
N LYS A 154 1.23 -11.03 18.58
CA LYS A 154 1.75 -11.38 17.25
C LYS A 154 0.69 -12.19 16.49
N TYR A 155 0.36 -11.76 15.28
CA TYR A 155 -0.53 -12.52 14.40
C TYR A 155 0.13 -12.79 13.05
N VAL A 156 0.01 -14.03 12.61
CA VAL A 156 0.36 -14.47 11.26
C VAL A 156 -0.92 -14.68 10.47
N CYS A 157 -0.94 -14.18 9.24
CA CYS A 157 -2.04 -14.34 8.30
C CYS A 157 -1.52 -14.88 6.97
N VAL A 158 -2.26 -15.79 6.37
CA VAL A 158 -2.07 -16.24 4.98
C VAL A 158 -3.30 -15.90 4.17
N VAL A 159 -3.10 -15.17 3.08
CA VAL A 159 -4.14 -14.73 2.16
C VAL A 159 -3.84 -15.28 0.77
N GLU A 160 -4.88 -15.74 0.08
CA GLU A 160 -4.86 -16.11 -1.32
C GLU A 160 -5.55 -15.02 -2.15
N VAL A 161 -4.94 -14.62 -3.26
CA VAL A 161 -5.48 -13.74 -4.29
C VAL A 161 -5.65 -14.56 -5.56
N THR A 162 -6.86 -14.54 -6.12
CA THR A 162 -7.18 -15.26 -7.35
C THR A 162 -7.65 -14.30 -8.43
N ILE A 163 -7.22 -14.56 -9.67
CA ILE A 163 -7.60 -13.82 -10.87
C ILE A 163 -8.08 -14.85 -11.90
N PRO A 164 -9.34 -15.32 -11.80
CA PRO A 164 -9.80 -16.51 -12.52
C PRO A 164 -9.70 -16.39 -14.04
N ARG A 165 -9.97 -15.20 -14.59
CA ARG A 165 -9.94 -14.93 -16.04
C ARG A 165 -8.54 -15.08 -16.65
N HIS A 166 -7.51 -15.00 -15.83
CA HIS A 166 -6.11 -15.15 -16.24
C HIS A 166 -5.47 -16.44 -15.70
N GLY A 167 -6.22 -17.26 -14.95
CA GLY A 167 -5.70 -18.49 -14.33
C GLY A 167 -4.59 -18.25 -13.31
N VAL A 168 -4.49 -17.04 -12.75
CA VAL A 168 -3.45 -16.67 -11.79
C VAL A 168 -3.99 -16.84 -10.37
N CYS A 169 -3.22 -17.50 -9.52
CA CYS A 169 -3.42 -17.61 -8.08
C CYS A 169 -2.10 -17.29 -7.39
N SER A 170 -2.14 -16.50 -6.33
CA SER A 170 -0.97 -16.08 -5.56
C SER A 170 -1.32 -16.05 -4.09
N ARG A 171 -0.45 -16.57 -3.23
CA ARG A 171 -0.60 -16.49 -1.78
C ARG A 171 0.45 -15.58 -1.19
N GLY A 172 0.08 -14.93 -0.10
CA GLY A 172 0.95 -14.04 0.63
C GLY A 172 0.83 -14.30 2.13
N VAL A 173 1.95 -14.13 2.82
CA VAL A 173 2.05 -14.24 4.27
C VAL A 173 2.29 -12.86 4.85
N GLY A 174 1.65 -12.57 5.99
CA GLY A 174 1.80 -11.33 6.72
C GLY A 174 1.92 -11.57 8.21
N LEU A 175 3.01 -11.07 8.81
CA LEU A 175 3.21 -11.02 10.26
C LEU A 175 3.02 -9.58 10.75
N ALA A 176 2.19 -9.43 11.78
CA ALA A 176 2.01 -8.18 12.48
C ALA A 176 2.24 -8.39 13.97
N GLU A 177 2.86 -7.40 14.59
CA GLU A 177 3.08 -7.37 16.03
C GLU A 177 2.64 -6.01 16.61
N ALA A 178 2.19 -6.02 17.85
CA ALA A 178 2.03 -4.81 18.65
C ALA A 178 2.36 -5.10 20.10
N ASN A 179 2.92 -4.10 20.75
CA ASN A 179 3.19 -4.12 22.17
C ASN A 179 2.00 -3.53 22.94
N ILE A 180 1.56 -4.21 23.99
CA ILE A 180 0.56 -3.69 24.92
C ILE A 180 1.29 -3.22 26.19
N GLU A 181 1.09 -1.96 26.55
CA GLU A 181 1.69 -1.37 27.75
C GLU A 181 0.93 -1.78 29.01
N ASN A 182 -0.41 -1.82 28.95
CA ASN A 182 -1.27 -2.26 30.06
C ASN A 182 -2.15 -3.44 29.65
N GLY A 183 -1.63 -4.67 29.79
CA GLY A 183 -2.36 -5.91 29.47
C GLY A 183 -3.60 -6.17 30.35
N GLU A 184 -3.86 -5.32 31.36
CA GLU A 184 -5.01 -5.44 32.26
C GLU A 184 -6.27 -4.73 31.73
N ASP A 185 -6.16 -3.78 30.80
CA ASP A 185 -7.34 -3.13 30.19
C ASP A 185 -7.91 -4.01 29.06
N PRO A 186 -9.12 -4.58 29.23
CA PRO A 186 -9.74 -5.40 28.20
C PRO A 186 -9.99 -4.63 26.89
N LEU A 187 -10.22 -3.31 26.96
CA LEU A 187 -10.50 -2.50 25.78
C LEU A 187 -9.23 -2.24 24.96
N GLU A 188 -8.12 -1.88 25.60
CA GLU A 188 -6.80 -1.76 24.96
C GLU A 188 -6.42 -3.08 24.27
N PHE A 189 -6.58 -4.21 24.95
CA PHE A 189 -6.27 -5.53 24.41
C PHE A 189 -7.08 -5.88 23.15
N VAL A 190 -8.40 -5.67 23.18
CA VAL A 190 -9.28 -5.95 22.03
C VAL A 190 -8.96 -5.02 20.85
N THR A 191 -8.69 -3.75 21.13
CA THR A 191 -8.35 -2.75 20.09
C THR A 191 -7.01 -3.06 19.44
N ALA A 192 -6.00 -3.39 20.24
CA ALA A 192 -4.69 -3.84 19.78
C ALA A 192 -4.82 -5.12 18.95
N THR A 193 -5.55 -6.12 19.43
CA THR A 193 -5.80 -7.38 18.71
C THR A 193 -6.41 -7.13 17.34
N ARG A 194 -7.48 -6.31 17.26
CA ARG A 194 -8.13 -5.97 15.98
C ARG A 194 -7.16 -5.28 15.03
N ARG A 195 -6.36 -4.33 15.53
CA ARG A 195 -5.36 -3.60 14.74
C ARG A 195 -4.29 -4.55 14.19
N VAL A 196 -3.74 -5.42 15.03
CA VAL A 196 -2.70 -6.38 14.64
C VAL A 196 -3.23 -7.39 13.62
N GLN A 197 -4.44 -7.93 13.84
CA GLN A 197 -5.08 -8.82 12.87
C GLN A 197 -5.30 -8.13 11.50
N LYS A 198 -5.81 -6.89 11.50
CA LYS A 198 -6.01 -6.11 10.27
C LYS A 198 -4.68 -5.82 9.56
N LEU A 199 -3.62 -5.53 10.33
CA LEU A 199 -2.28 -5.31 9.80
C LEU A 199 -1.70 -6.59 9.19
N ALA A 200 -1.84 -7.74 9.85
CA ALA A 200 -1.38 -9.04 9.35
C ALA A 200 -2.06 -9.39 8.03
N VAL A 201 -3.40 -9.23 7.96
CA VAL A 201 -4.18 -9.43 6.73
C VAL A 201 -3.73 -8.48 5.63
N GLY A 202 -3.51 -7.19 5.95
CA GLY A 202 -3.03 -6.20 5.00
C GLY A 202 -1.67 -6.57 4.42
N LYS A 203 -0.70 -6.91 5.27
CA LYS A 203 0.64 -7.36 4.85
C LYS A 203 0.58 -8.63 4.01
N ALA A 204 -0.25 -9.60 4.38
CA ALA A 204 -0.46 -10.83 3.62
C ALA A 204 -1.04 -10.55 2.23
N LEU A 205 -2.03 -9.65 2.13
CA LEU A 205 -2.62 -9.26 0.86
C LEU A 205 -1.61 -8.55 -0.05
N SER A 206 -0.86 -7.58 0.50
CA SER A 206 0.23 -6.92 -0.21
C SER A 206 1.28 -7.90 -0.71
N SER A 207 1.65 -8.88 0.13
CA SER A 207 2.59 -9.95 -0.21
C SER A 207 2.07 -10.85 -1.34
N ALA A 208 0.77 -11.15 -1.38
CA ALA A 208 0.19 -11.91 -2.49
C ALA A 208 0.22 -11.11 -3.82
N PHE A 209 -0.11 -9.82 -3.78
CA PHE A 209 -0.11 -8.97 -4.97
C PHE A 209 1.29 -8.69 -5.53
N GLN A 210 2.34 -8.66 -4.70
CA GLN A 210 3.71 -8.36 -5.16
C GLN A 210 4.24 -9.40 -6.16
N LYS A 211 3.68 -10.61 -6.14
CA LYS A 211 4.00 -11.74 -7.05
C LYS A 211 3.23 -11.65 -8.37
N ILE A 212 2.36 -10.65 -8.55
CA ILE A 212 1.52 -10.48 -9.74
C ILE A 212 2.05 -9.32 -10.58
N LEU A 213 2.13 -9.51 -11.88
CA LEU A 213 2.51 -8.49 -12.86
C LEU A 213 1.32 -8.18 -13.78
N LEU A 214 1.09 -6.89 -14.04
CA LEU A 214 0.10 -6.44 -15.00
C LEU A 214 0.80 -5.99 -16.27
N VAL A 215 0.54 -6.66 -17.39
CA VAL A 215 1.04 -6.26 -18.71
C VAL A 215 -0.04 -5.46 -19.42
N VAL A 216 0.11 -4.14 -19.47
CA VAL A 216 -0.88 -3.22 -20.01
C VAL A 216 -0.49 -2.80 -21.44
N LEU A 217 -1.36 -3.09 -22.39
CA LEU A 217 -1.20 -2.72 -23.80
C LEU A 217 -1.74 -1.31 -24.08
N ASP A 218 -1.29 -0.67 -25.16
CA ASP A 218 -1.76 0.66 -25.57
C ASP A 218 -3.25 0.75 -25.89
N ASN A 219 -3.86 -0.37 -26.28
CA ASN A 219 -5.30 -0.46 -26.55
C ASN A 219 -6.15 -0.65 -25.28
N GLY A 220 -5.53 -0.61 -24.09
CA GLY A 220 -6.19 -0.79 -22.81
C GLY A 220 -6.42 -2.25 -22.39
N LYS A 221 -6.04 -3.23 -23.22
CA LYS A 221 -6.07 -4.64 -22.80
C LYS A 221 -4.99 -4.89 -21.75
N VAL A 222 -5.33 -5.73 -20.78
CA VAL A 222 -4.44 -6.14 -19.68
C VAL A 222 -4.27 -7.65 -19.76
N ALA A 223 -3.03 -8.10 -19.68
CA ALA A 223 -2.69 -9.48 -19.35
C ALA A 223 -2.09 -9.51 -17.94
N VAL A 224 -2.22 -10.64 -17.27
CA VAL A 224 -1.72 -10.85 -15.91
C VAL A 224 -0.75 -12.00 -15.95
N GLU A 225 0.43 -11.79 -15.40
CA GLU A 225 1.48 -12.78 -15.30
C GLU A 225 1.87 -13.00 -13.84
N TYR A 226 2.22 -14.23 -13.50
CA TYR A 226 2.75 -14.57 -12.19
C TYR A 226 4.27 -14.47 -12.20
N ASN A 227 4.83 -13.69 -11.26
CA ASN A 227 6.26 -13.50 -11.14
C ASN A 227 6.90 -14.66 -10.37
N CYS A 228 7.31 -15.70 -11.11
CA CYS A 228 7.89 -16.93 -10.58
C CYS A 228 9.30 -16.74 -9.96
N THR A 229 9.94 -15.56 -10.05
CA THR A 229 11.30 -15.39 -9.48
C THR A 229 11.34 -15.40 -7.95
N GLN A 230 10.18 -15.36 -7.29
CA GLN A 230 10.02 -15.49 -5.84
C GLN A 230 9.22 -16.76 -5.52
N GLU A 231 9.73 -17.95 -5.86
CA GLU A 231 9.16 -19.22 -5.35
C GLU A 231 9.30 -19.23 -3.81
N GLU A 232 8.30 -18.67 -3.12
CA GLU A 232 8.03 -19.00 -1.74
C GLU A 232 7.37 -20.38 -1.72
N PRO A 233 7.81 -21.31 -0.85
CA PRO A 233 7.24 -22.66 -0.79
C PRO A 233 5.74 -22.68 -0.47
N THR A 234 5.17 -21.56 -0.03
CA THR A 234 3.77 -21.40 0.41
C THR A 234 2.74 -21.53 -0.71
N ASP A 235 3.10 -21.23 -1.95
CA ASP A 235 2.15 -21.27 -3.08
C ASP A 235 1.83 -22.70 -3.55
N SER A 236 2.75 -23.65 -3.33
CA SER A 236 2.57 -25.07 -3.70
C SER A 236 1.89 -25.93 -2.63
N LEU A 237 1.77 -25.43 -1.40
CA LEU A 237 1.24 -26.20 -0.26
C LEU A 237 -0.28 -26.30 -0.31
N THR A 238 -0.84 -27.37 0.24
CA THR A 238 -2.28 -27.49 0.50
C THR A 238 -2.69 -26.59 1.68
N GLU A 239 -3.98 -26.29 1.82
CA GLU A 239 -4.47 -25.47 2.94
C GLU A 239 -4.17 -26.13 4.30
N GLU A 240 -4.22 -27.46 4.33
CA GLU A 240 -3.93 -28.29 5.50
C GLU A 240 -2.44 -28.22 5.86
N GLU A 241 -1.54 -28.27 4.87
CA GLU A 241 -0.11 -28.14 5.08
C GLU A 241 0.28 -26.73 5.53
N LEU A 242 -0.36 -25.68 5.00
CA LEU A 242 -0.15 -24.29 5.45
C LEU A 242 -0.59 -24.10 6.91
N LYS A 243 -1.72 -24.70 7.31
CA LYS A 243 -2.17 -24.68 8.71
C LYS A 243 -1.19 -25.41 9.63
N GLY A 244 -0.64 -26.54 9.18
CA GLY A 244 0.34 -27.33 9.93
C GLY A 244 1.73 -26.70 10.02
N LEU A 245 2.21 -26.03 8.96
CA LEU A 245 3.55 -25.44 8.93
C LEU A 245 3.68 -24.23 9.88
N ILE A 246 2.63 -23.41 9.97
CA ILE A 246 2.56 -22.29 10.94
C ILE A 246 2.64 -22.82 12.38
N GLN A 247 2.23 -24.07 12.63
CA GLN A 247 2.29 -24.71 13.94
C GLN A 247 3.65 -25.35 14.27
N VAL A 248 4.53 -25.58 13.28
CA VAL A 248 5.72 -26.43 13.45
C VAL A 248 7.05 -25.71 13.18
N ASN A 249 7.08 -24.57 12.49
CA ASN A 249 8.35 -23.89 12.17
C ASN A 249 8.47 -22.50 12.79
N GLU A 250 9.50 -22.36 13.64
CA GLU A 250 10.23 -21.09 13.84
C GLU A 250 10.72 -20.59 12.48
N LEU A 251 10.00 -19.65 11.88
CA LEU A 251 10.54 -18.91 10.75
C LEU A 251 11.45 -17.82 11.31
N SER A 252 12.77 -18.00 11.16
CA SER A 252 13.77 -16.96 11.37
C SER A 252 13.58 -15.85 10.31
N LEU A 253 12.64 -14.95 10.58
CA LEU A 253 12.35 -13.79 9.75
C LEU A 253 13.14 -12.60 10.30
N ASP A 254 14.44 -12.58 10.01
CA ASP A 254 15.24 -11.38 10.23
C ASP A 254 14.72 -10.23 9.34
N GLN A 255 14.30 -9.16 10.03
CA GLN A 255 14.18 -7.78 9.55
C GLN A 255 13.06 -7.50 8.53
N ILE A 256 11.84 -7.30 9.03
CA ILE A 256 10.84 -6.46 8.35
C ILE A 256 10.31 -5.43 9.34
N ASP A 257 11.22 -4.56 9.77
CA ASP A 257 10.85 -3.35 10.49
C ASP A 257 11.03 -2.17 9.52
N PHE A 258 9.94 -1.78 8.86
CA PHE A 258 9.93 -0.63 7.94
C PHE A 258 8.70 0.23 8.20
N GLU A 259 8.99 1.41 8.74
CA GLU A 259 8.17 2.63 8.91
C GLU A 259 6.64 2.45 8.84
N GLU A 260 6.04 2.31 10.01
CA GLU A 260 4.60 2.21 10.25
C GLU A 260 3.79 3.47 9.84
N GLU A 261 4.45 4.58 9.45
CA GLU A 261 3.77 5.87 9.23
C GLU A 261 2.86 5.91 7.98
N GLU A 262 3.20 5.21 6.89
CA GLU A 262 2.31 5.15 5.70
C GLU A 262 1.18 4.12 5.83
N VAL A 263 1.25 3.20 6.81
CA VAL A 263 0.21 2.17 7.01
C VAL A 263 -0.91 2.67 7.92
N LEU A 264 -0.61 3.59 8.84
CA LEU A 264 -1.57 4.12 9.82
C LEU A 264 -2.41 5.29 9.31
N SER A 265 -1.91 6.04 8.34
CA SER A 265 -2.61 7.21 7.78
C SER A 265 -3.88 6.83 6.99
N ASP A 266 -3.92 5.63 6.40
CA ASP A 266 -5.10 5.14 5.65
C ASP A 266 -6.09 4.33 6.52
N LEU A 267 -5.72 3.98 7.75
CA LEU A 267 -6.60 3.22 8.67
C LEU A 267 -7.44 4.12 9.59
N SER A 268 -7.25 5.44 9.56
CA SER A 268 -7.96 6.40 10.42
C SER A 268 -9.35 6.82 9.91
N PHE A 269 -9.85 6.24 8.83
CA PHE A 269 -11.22 6.45 8.38
C PHE A 269 -12.12 5.35 8.97
N ASP A 270 -12.65 5.58 10.19
CA ASP A 270 -14.00 5.14 10.60
C ASP A 270 -14.35 5.31 12.11
N ASP A 271 -13.60 6.06 12.93
CA ASP A 271 -14.00 6.27 14.35
C ASP A 271 -14.78 7.57 14.65
N ASN A 272 -14.99 8.45 13.66
CA ASN A 272 -15.69 9.73 13.89
C ASN A 272 -17.22 9.69 13.71
N LEU A 273 -17.82 8.54 13.37
CA LEU A 273 -19.28 8.47 13.15
C LEU A 273 -20.09 8.18 14.42
N LEU A 274 -19.45 7.87 15.56
CA LEU A 274 -20.14 7.54 16.81
C LEU A 274 -20.16 8.65 17.86
N GLN A 275 -19.46 9.78 17.63
CA GLN A 275 -19.42 10.88 18.61
C GLN A 275 -20.41 12.02 18.32
N GLN A 276 -21.12 12.00 17.19
CA GLN A 276 -22.04 13.08 16.82
C GLN A 276 -23.51 12.82 17.20
N GLU A 277 -23.86 11.61 17.65
CA GLU A 277 -25.23 11.29 18.12
C GLU A 277 -25.40 11.34 19.65
N ALA A 278 -24.33 11.61 20.42
CA ALA A 278 -24.39 11.71 21.89
C ALA A 278 -24.55 13.16 22.42
N LEU A 279 -24.68 14.16 21.55
CA LEU A 279 -24.89 15.58 21.91
C LEU A 279 -26.24 16.13 21.45
N SER A 280 -27.20 15.25 21.15
CA SER A 280 -28.59 15.64 20.92
C SER A 280 -29.51 14.69 21.67
N ASN A 281 -29.55 14.88 22.98
CA ASN A 281 -30.74 14.71 23.84
C ASN A 281 -30.51 15.46 25.16
#